data_AF-A0A2V8HXJ0-F1
#
_entry.id   AF-A0A2V8HXJ0-F1
#
_cell.length_a   1.000
_cell.length_b   1.000
_cell.length_c   1.000
_cell.angle_alpha   90.00
_cell.angle_beta   90.00
_cell.angle_gamma   90.00
#
_symmetry.space_group_name_H-M   'P 1'
#
loop_
_entity.id
_entity.type
_entity.pdbx_description
1 polymer ?
#
loop_
_entity_poly.entity_id
_entity_poly.type
_entity_poly.pdbx_seq_one_letter_code
_entity_poly.pdbx_strand_id
1 'polypeptide(L)'
;MPYVYRPEILDALAGHGVRPTPDSAPARVREAVSDLYRYEIRRLRSALLAGRVAKPDYIGRVVALRQRYWVLSVPVHLWLT
;
A
#
# COMPACT_ATOMS: atom_id res chain seq x y z
N MET A 1 4.65 23.43 9.26
CA MET A 1 5.56 23.40 8.10
C MET A 1 5.00 22.41 7.10
N PRO A 2 5.03 22.72 5.78
CA PRO A 2 4.59 21.80 4.76
C PRO A 2 5.51 20.57 4.68
N TYR A 3 4.95 19.40 4.46
CA TYR A 3 5.64 18.15 4.20
C TYR A 3 6.11 18.10 2.74
N VAL A 4 7.39 17.88 2.53
CA VAL A 4 7.96 17.67 1.18
C VAL A 4 8.17 16.18 0.99
N TYR A 5 7.28 15.55 0.23
CA TYR A 5 7.38 14.13 -0.08
C TYR A 5 8.41 13.86 -1.16
N ARG A 6 9.14 12.75 -1.02
CA ARG A 6 10.03 12.25 -2.06
C ARG A 6 9.23 11.86 -3.32
N PRO A 7 9.72 12.14 -4.53
CA PRO A 7 9.02 11.79 -5.77
C PRO A 7 8.66 10.31 -5.87
N GLU A 8 9.57 9.41 -5.52
CA GLU A 8 9.36 7.96 -5.59
C GLU A 8 8.25 7.47 -4.65
N ILE A 9 8.02 8.18 -3.55
CA ILE A 9 6.92 7.91 -2.62
C ILE A 9 5.61 8.41 -3.20
N LEU A 10 5.61 9.61 -3.79
CA LEU A 10 4.43 10.16 -4.47
C LEU A 10 3.95 9.25 -5.60
N ASP A 11 4.86 8.73 -6.42
CA ASP A 11 4.54 7.83 -7.53
C ASP A 11 3.95 6.50 -7.02
N ALA A 12 4.53 5.92 -5.97
CA ALA A 12 4.02 4.70 -5.36
C ALA A 12 2.61 4.90 -4.75
N LEU A 13 2.42 6.00 -4.02
CA LEU A 13 1.12 6.35 -3.44
C LEU A 13 0.06 6.59 -4.53
N ALA A 14 0.43 7.29 -5.61
CA ALA A 14 -0.45 7.54 -6.73
C ALA A 14 -0.89 6.24 -7.44
N GLY A 15 0.00 5.24 -7.51
CA GLY A 15 -0.32 3.89 -7.99
C GLY A 15 -1.41 3.18 -7.17
N HIS A 16 -1.64 3.60 -5.93
CA HIS A 16 -2.71 3.14 -5.05
C HIS A 16 -3.90 4.11 -4.98
N GLY A 17 -3.90 5.17 -5.79
CA GLY A 17 -4.94 6.21 -5.78
C GLY A 17 -4.82 7.23 -4.64
N VAL A 18 -3.72 7.23 -3.90
CA VAL A 18 -3.46 8.16 -2.79
C VAL A 18 -2.57 9.30 -3.29
N ARG A 19 -3.04 10.54 -3.16
CA ARG A 19 -2.31 11.73 -3.60
C ARG A 19 -2.18 12.72 -2.45
N PRO A 20 -1.13 12.61 -1.61
CA PRO A 20 -0.95 13.51 -0.49
C PRO A 20 -0.58 14.92 -0.98
N THR A 21 -1.03 15.92 -0.23
CA THR A 21 -0.62 17.31 -0.39
C THR A 21 0.49 17.65 0.61
N PRO A 22 1.14 18.81 0.49
CA PRO A 22 2.11 19.27 1.49
C PRO A 22 1.52 19.41 2.91
N ASP A 23 0.21 19.50 3.07
CA ASP A 23 -0.45 19.54 4.39
C ASP A 23 -0.87 18.15 4.90
N SER A 24 -0.70 17.11 4.08
CA SER A 24 -1.03 15.74 4.46
C SER A 24 0.09 15.17 5.33
N ALA A 25 -0.21 14.88 6.59
CA ALA A 25 0.74 14.24 7.51
C ALA A 25 1.13 12.82 7.03
N PRO A 26 2.42 12.50 6.85
CA PRO A 26 2.87 11.20 6.33
C PRO A 26 2.37 9.99 7.13
N ALA A 27 2.20 10.14 8.45
CA ALA A 27 1.65 9.09 9.29
C ALA A 27 0.19 8.76 8.91
N ARG A 28 -0.64 9.78 8.66
CA ARG A 28 -2.05 9.60 8.23
C ARG A 28 -2.13 9.02 6.81
N VAL A 29 -1.25 9.47 5.92
CA VAL A 29 -1.17 8.93 4.56
C VAL A 29 -0.79 7.44 4.60
N ARG A 30 0.20 7.07 5.42
CA ARG A 30 0.58 5.66 5.61
C ARG A 30 -0.55 4.82 6.19
N GLU A 31 -1.31 5.36 7.14
CA GLU A 31 -2.49 4.68 7.70
C GLU A 31 -3.53 4.39 6.61
N ALA A 32 -3.88 5.38 5.80
CA ALA A 32 -4.83 5.21 4.70
C ALA A 32 -4.39 4.12 3.70
N VAL A 33 -3.12 4.12 3.30
CA VAL A 33 -2.54 3.08 2.41
C VAL A 33 -2.51 1.71 3.09
N SER A 34 -2.22 1.67 4.40
CA SER A 34 -2.21 0.44 5.17
C SER A 34 -3.61 -0.18 5.27
N ASP A 35 -4.65 0.62 5.35
CA ASP A 35 -6.03 0.14 5.36
C ASP A 35 -6.44 -0.42 4.00
N LEU A 36 -6.05 0.24 2.90
CA LEU A 36 -6.23 -0.29 1.56
C LEU A 36 -5.53 -1.64 1.38
N TYR A 37 -4.28 -1.76 1.83
CA TYR A 37 -3.54 -3.02 1.81
C TYR A 37 -4.25 -4.13 2.59
N ARG A 38 -4.74 -3.84 3.81
CA ARG A 38 -5.50 -4.81 4.63
C ARG A 38 -6.79 -5.24 3.93
N TYR A 39 -7.49 -4.29 3.30
CA TYR A 39 -8.68 -4.59 2.50
C TYR A 39 -8.35 -5.56 1.35
N GLU A 40 -7.27 -5.32 0.60
CA GLU A 40 -6.87 -6.18 -0.51
C GLU A 40 -6.44 -7.59 -0.05
N ILE A 41 -5.74 -7.70 1.08
CA ILE A 41 -5.42 -9.00 1.70
C ILE A 41 -6.69 -9.77 2.06
N ARG A 42 -7.66 -9.10 2.70
CA ARG A 42 -8.95 -9.73 3.04
C ARG A 42 -9.69 -10.17 1.79
N ARG A 43 -9.70 -9.34 0.74
CA ARG A 43 -10.32 -9.67 -0.55
C ARG A 43 -9.66 -10.90 -1.20
N LEU A 44 -8.33 -11.00 -1.19
CA LEU A 44 -7.62 -12.20 -1.67
C LEU A 44 -7.99 -13.45 -0.87
N ARG A 45 -8.06 -13.34 0.46
CA ARG A 45 -8.49 -14.44 1.32
C ARG A 45 -9.93 -14.86 1.01
N SER A 46 -10.85 -13.92 0.86
CA SER A 46 -12.23 -14.21 0.46
C SER A 46 -12.31 -14.88 -0.91
N ALA A 47 -11.44 -14.52 -1.85
CA ALA A 47 -11.37 -15.17 -3.15
C ALA A 47 -10.87 -16.63 -3.05
N LEU A 48 -9.87 -16.89 -2.21
CA LEU A 48 -9.42 -18.26 -1.90
C LEU A 48 -10.55 -19.10 -1.28
N LEU A 49 -11.23 -18.57 -0.25
CA LEU A 49 -12.32 -19.28 0.43
C LEU A 49 -13.51 -19.54 -0.50
N ALA A 50 -13.76 -18.65 -1.46
CA ALA A 50 -14.77 -18.83 -2.49
C ALA A 50 -14.31 -19.70 -3.67
N GLY A 51 -13.10 -20.30 -3.62
CA GLY A 51 -12.56 -21.13 -4.71
C GLY A 51 -12.19 -20.39 -6.00
N ARG A 52 -12.25 -19.05 -6.00
CA ARG A 52 -11.87 -18.20 -7.16
C ARG A 52 -10.37 -18.10 -7.40
N VAL A 53 -9.58 -18.57 -6.43
CA VAL A 53 -8.12 -18.67 -6.50
C VAL A 53 -7.75 -20.06 -6.04
N ALA A 54 -6.99 -20.79 -6.85
CA ALA A 54 -6.46 -22.08 -6.44
C ALA A 54 -5.46 -21.90 -5.29
N LYS A 55 -5.48 -22.80 -4.30
CA LYS A 55 -4.59 -22.73 -3.13
C LYS A 55 -3.09 -22.62 -3.50
N PRO A 56 -2.57 -23.32 -4.53
CA PRO A 56 -1.17 -23.16 -4.96
C PRO A 56 -0.83 -21.72 -5.39
N ASP A 57 -1.77 -21.02 -6.02
CA ASP A 57 -1.56 -19.67 -6.54
C ASP A 57 -1.68 -18.58 -5.47
N TYR A 58 -2.32 -18.88 -4.35
CA TYR A 58 -2.64 -17.90 -3.32
C TYR A 58 -1.39 -17.22 -2.76
N ILE A 59 -0.34 -18.00 -2.47
CA ILE A 59 0.91 -17.48 -1.92
C ILE A 59 1.57 -16.52 -2.92
N GLY A 60 1.65 -16.88 -4.19
CA GLY A 60 2.20 -16.01 -5.24
C GLY A 60 1.43 -14.69 -5.36
N ARG A 61 0.09 -14.74 -5.27
CA ARG A 61 -0.74 -13.52 -5.30
C ARG A 61 -0.53 -12.62 -4.08
N VAL A 62 -0.33 -13.19 -2.89
CA VAL A 62 0.00 -12.42 -1.67
C VAL A 62 1.37 -11.76 -1.80
N VAL A 63 2.38 -12.48 -2.32
CA VAL A 63 3.72 -11.92 -2.57
C VAL A 63 3.65 -10.76 -3.57
N ALA A 64 2.98 -10.95 -4.70
CA ALA A 64 2.80 -9.90 -5.69
C ALA A 64 2.02 -8.69 -5.14
N LEU A 65 1.06 -8.91 -4.23
CA LEU A 65 0.40 -7.83 -3.51
C LEU A 65 1.38 -7.08 -2.61
N ARG A 66 2.20 -7.77 -1.80
CA ARG A 66 3.19 -7.12 -0.93
C ARG A 66 4.20 -6.28 -1.72
N GLN A 67 4.64 -6.77 -2.87
CA GLN A 67 5.56 -6.04 -3.76
C GLN A 67 4.92 -4.75 -4.29
N ARG A 68 3.62 -4.75 -4.61
CA ARG A 68 2.91 -3.53 -5.02
C ARG A 68 2.87 -2.47 -3.90
N TYR A 69 2.73 -2.89 -2.65
CA TYR A 69 2.71 -2.00 -1.47
C TYR A 69 4.09 -1.84 -0.82
N TRP A 70 5.17 -1.86 -1.61
CA TRP A 70 6.54 -1.73 -1.09
C TRP A 70 6.73 -0.49 -0.21
N VAL A 71 6.02 0.60 -0.51
CA VAL A 71 6.05 1.87 0.23
C VAL A 71 5.74 1.70 1.73
N LEU A 72 4.89 0.73 2.09
CA LEU A 72 4.56 0.43 3.50
C LEU A 72 5.74 -0.17 4.29
N SER A 73 6.76 -0.67 3.59
CA SER A 73 8.00 -1.19 4.16
C SER A 73 9.03 -0.09 4.41
N VAL A 74 8.83 1.12 3.87
CA VAL A 74 9.69 2.27 4.11
C VAL A 74 9.25 2.99 5.39
N PRO A 75 10.15 3.24 6.36
CA PRO A 75 9.86 4.07 7.51
C PRO A 75 9.31 5.45 7.12
N VAL A 76 8.25 5.91 7.78
CA VAL A 76 7.53 7.16 7.44
C VAL A 76 8.44 8.38 7.39
N HIS A 77 9.44 8.47 8.26
CA HIS A 77 10.38 9.61 8.27
C HIS A 77 11.24 9.68 7.00
N LEU A 78 11.47 8.54 6.33
CA LEU A 78 12.17 8.49 5.05
C LEU A 78 11.27 8.83 3.86
N TRP A 79 9.97 9.07 4.07
CA TRP A 79 9.07 9.45 2.99
C TRP A 79 9.27 10.90 2.54
N LEU A 80 9.95 11.68 3.38
CA LEU A 80 10.19 13.10 3.19
C LEU A 80 11.61 13.36 2.71
N THR A 81 11.78 14.48 2.02
CA THR A 81 13.08 15.05 1.63
C THR A 81 13.60 15.99 2.70
#